data_AF-A0A6G9AMQ6-F1
#
_entry.id   AF-A0A6G9AMQ6-F1
#
_cell.length_a   1.000
_cell.length_b   1.000
_cell.length_c   1.000
_cell.angle_alpha   90.00
_cell.angle_beta   90.00
_cell.angle_gamma   90.00
#
_symmetry.space_group_name_H-M   'P 1'
#
loop_
_entity.id
_entity.type
_entity.pdbx_description
1 polymer ?
#
loop_
_entity_poly.entity_id
_entity_poly.type
_entity_poly.pdbx_seq_one_letter_code
_entity_poly.pdbx_strand_id
1 'polypeptide(L)'
;MYKTDGSFYTAGAGTYSTEGDQYKETFLFYSNSVYVGSSAWQQWKLPSDTLYFYRFPKGDRQTGKDVTQEWGQNKFVEKRVRATGRP
;
A
#
# COMPACT_ATOMS: atom_id res chain seq x y z
N MET A 1 -9.10 2.08 -1.51
CA MET A 1 -10.36 2.76 -1.12
C MET A 1 -11.51 2.14 -1.90
N TYR A 2 -12.69 2.00 -1.31
CA TYR A 2 -13.90 1.47 -1.97
C TYR A 2 -14.76 2.62 -2.48
N LYS A 3 -15.37 2.45 -3.64
CA LYS A 3 -16.50 3.25 -4.10
C LYS A 3 -17.74 2.90 -3.27
N THR A 4 -18.76 3.75 -3.33
CA THR A 4 -20.03 3.54 -2.60
C THR A 4 -20.77 2.27 -3.03
N ASP A 5 -20.50 1.76 -4.22
CA ASP A 5 -21.03 0.49 -4.75
C ASP A 5 -20.21 -0.75 -4.33
N GLY A 6 -19.18 -0.57 -3.49
CA GLY A 6 -18.30 -1.65 -3.05
C GLY A 6 -17.18 -2.01 -4.03
N SER A 7 -17.10 -1.37 -5.21
CA SER A 7 -15.99 -1.58 -6.13
C SER A 7 -14.71 -0.94 -5.58
N PHE A 8 -13.55 -1.49 -5.93
CA PHE A 8 -12.27 -0.85 -5.61
C PHE A 8 -12.05 0.39 -6.49
N TYR A 9 -11.54 1.49 -5.92
CA TYR A 9 -11.08 2.66 -6.69
C TYR A 9 -9.84 2.33 -7.53
N THR A 10 -8.89 1.61 -6.92
CA THR A 10 -7.69 1.11 -7.57
C THR A 10 -7.25 -0.18 -6.91
N ALA A 11 -6.50 -1.01 -7.64
CA ALA A 11 -5.83 -2.19 -7.12
C ALA A 11 -4.46 -2.32 -7.76
N GLY A 12 -3.48 -2.76 -6.97
CA GLY A 12 -2.11 -2.97 -7.42
C GLY A 12 -1.50 -4.17 -6.71
N ALA A 13 -0.51 -4.76 -7.36
CA ALA A 13 0.29 -5.84 -6.81
C ALA A 13 1.69 -5.81 -7.41
N GLY A 14 2.69 -6.21 -6.62
CA GLY A 14 4.02 -6.46 -7.14
C GLY A 14 4.98 -7.01 -6.12
N THR A 15 6.25 -6.66 -6.28
CA THR A 15 7.30 -7.10 -5.37
C THR A 15 7.30 -6.22 -4.13
N TYR A 16 7.64 -6.80 -2.98
CA TYR A 16 7.74 -6.05 -1.74
C TYR A 16 9.02 -6.35 -0.98
N SER A 17 9.40 -5.41 -0.13
CA SER A 17 10.46 -5.56 0.86
C SER A 17 10.04 -4.94 2.19
N THR A 18 10.61 -5.41 3.28
CA THR A 18 10.36 -4.89 4.62
C THR A 18 11.66 -4.60 5.35
N GLU A 19 11.71 -3.51 6.09
CA GLU A 19 12.82 -3.15 6.97
C GLU A 19 12.23 -2.52 8.25
N GLY A 20 12.40 -3.19 9.39
CA GLY A 20 11.73 -2.79 10.63
C GLY A 20 10.20 -2.73 10.45
N ASP A 21 9.60 -1.59 10.80
CA ASP A 21 8.16 -1.33 10.64
C ASP A 21 7.80 -0.72 9.27
N GLN A 22 8.75 -0.66 8.34
CA GLN A 22 8.56 -0.10 7.01
C GLN A 22 8.33 -1.22 5.98
N TYR A 23 7.31 -1.04 5.17
CA TYR A 23 6.96 -1.85 4.01
C TYR A 23 7.13 -1.00 2.75
N LYS A 24 7.77 -1.56 1.73
CA LYS A 24 7.84 -0.98 0.39
C LYS A 24 7.27 -1.97 -0.61
N GLU A 25 6.33 -1.53 -1.45
CA GLU A 25 5.85 -2.29 -2.61
C GLU A 25 6.25 -1.56 -3.90
N THR A 26 6.70 -2.32 -4.90
CA THR A 26 6.88 -1.84 -6.28
C THR A 26 5.84 -2.51 -7.16
N PHE A 27 4.95 -1.73 -7.77
CA PHE A 27 3.82 -2.28 -8.51
C PHE A 27 4.28 -2.89 -9.85
N LEU A 28 4.06 -4.18 -10.03
CA LEU A 28 4.22 -4.87 -11.33
C LEU A 28 2.91 -4.84 -12.12
N PHE A 29 1.79 -4.85 -11.41
CA PHE A 29 0.44 -4.76 -11.94
C PHE A 29 -0.32 -3.67 -11.21
N TYR A 30 -1.07 -2.85 -11.94
CA TYR A 30 -1.93 -1.82 -11.35
C TYR A 30 -3.14 -1.56 -12.25
N SER A 31 -4.29 -1.27 -11.66
CA SER A 31 -5.56 -1.02 -12.38
C SER A 31 -5.50 0.21 -13.30
N ASN A 32 -4.54 1.11 -13.04
CA ASN A 32 -4.15 2.22 -13.91
C ASN A 32 -2.66 2.05 -14.25
N SER A 33 -2.37 1.78 -15.52
CA SER A 33 -1.03 1.42 -16.01
C SER A 33 0.03 2.51 -15.79
N VAL A 34 -0.37 3.78 -15.60
CA VAL A 34 0.56 4.89 -15.31
C VAL A 34 1.26 4.71 -13.94
N TYR A 35 0.77 3.81 -13.09
CA TYR A 35 1.37 3.48 -11.81
C TYR A 35 2.22 2.21 -11.80
N VAL A 36 2.29 1.47 -12.92
CA VAL A 36 3.22 0.32 -13.03
C VAL A 36 4.66 0.83 -12.89
N GLY A 37 5.49 0.10 -12.15
CA GLY A 37 6.86 0.48 -11.77
C GLY A 37 6.95 1.53 -10.67
N SER A 38 5.83 2.08 -10.21
CA SER A 38 5.82 3.03 -9.09
C SER A 38 6.00 2.28 -7.76
N SER A 39 6.56 2.97 -6.77
CA SER A 39 6.79 2.42 -5.43
C SER A 39 5.93 3.12 -4.39
N ALA A 40 5.41 2.35 -3.44
CA ALA A 40 4.64 2.81 -2.29
C ALA A 40 5.33 2.36 -1.00
N TRP A 41 5.53 3.29 -0.07
CA TRP A 41 6.00 2.97 1.26
C TRP A 41 4.87 3.12 2.26
N GLN A 42 4.79 2.18 3.19
CA GLN A 42 3.80 2.15 4.26
C GLN A 42 4.48 1.76 5.57
N GLN A 43 3.96 2.25 6.69
CA GLN A 43 4.35 1.70 8.00
C GLN A 43 3.32 0.68 8.45
N TRP A 44 3.78 -0.38 9.10
CA TRP A 44 2.94 -1.47 9.55
C TRP A 44 3.23 -1.90 10.98
N LYS A 45 2.23 -2.53 11.61
CA LYS A 45 2.36 -3.21 12.90
C LYS A 45 1.49 -4.47 12.94
N LEU A 46 1.90 -5.46 13.73
CA LEU A 46 1.19 -6.73 13.90
C LEU A 46 0.89 -6.96 15.40
N PRO A 47 -0.02 -6.21 16.04
CA PRO A 47 -0.47 -6.52 17.38
C PRO A 47 -1.32 -7.79 17.33
N SER A 48 -0.87 -8.84 18.04
CA SER A 48 -1.47 -10.17 18.03
C SER A 48 -1.51 -10.77 16.62
N ASP A 49 -2.70 -11.11 16.10
CA ASP A 49 -2.91 -11.83 14.85
C ASP A 49 -3.31 -10.92 13.68
N THR A 50 -3.31 -9.60 13.85
CA THR A 50 -3.87 -8.68 12.85
C THR A 50 -2.81 -7.72 12.33
N LEU A 51 -2.57 -7.73 11.02
CA LEU A 51 -1.65 -6.81 10.36
C LEU A 51 -2.36 -5.49 10.06
N TYR A 52 -1.73 -4.37 10.44
CA TYR A 52 -2.20 -3.02 10.21
C TYR A 52 -1.18 -2.24 9.41
N PHE A 53 -1.61 -1.61 8.32
CA PHE A 53 -0.87 -0.52 7.69
C PHE A 53 -1.48 0.80 8.14
N TYR A 54 -0.67 1.67 8.76
CA TYR A 54 -1.19 2.82 9.52
C TYR A 54 -0.64 4.16 9.05
N ARG A 55 0.42 4.20 8.24
CA ARG A 55 0.95 5.43 7.64
C ARG A 55 1.40 5.20 6.20
N PHE A 56 1.37 6.28 5.43
CA PHE A 56 1.82 6.32 4.04
C PHE A 56 2.88 7.43 3.91
N PRO A 57 4.14 7.14 4.29
CA PRO A 57 5.19 8.16 4.35
C PRO A 57 5.69 8.61 2.98
N LYS A 58 5.62 7.76 1.95
CA LYS A 58 6.23 8.04 0.65
C LYS A 58 5.58 7.29 -0.50
N GLY A 59 5.50 7.93 -1.67
CA GLY A 59 5.22 7.29 -2.95
C GLY A 59 6.04 7.89 -4.08
N ASP A 60 6.61 7.06 -4.94
CA ASP A 60 7.43 7.48 -6.08
C ASP A 60 6.88 6.87 -7.38
N ARG A 61 6.87 7.64 -8.47
CA ARG A 61 6.64 7.11 -9.82
C ARG A 61 7.83 6.28 -10.29
N GLN A 62 7.62 5.47 -11.33
CA GLN A 62 8.70 4.75 -12.01
C GLN A 62 9.84 5.68 -12.46
N THR A 63 9.52 6.94 -12.80
CA THR A 63 10.49 7.97 -13.18
C THR A 63 11.29 8.54 -12.01
N GLY A 64 11.02 8.12 -10.77
CA GLY A 64 11.61 8.68 -9.56
C GLY A 64 10.94 9.95 -9.04
N LYS A 65 9.86 10.41 -9.69
CA LYS A 65 9.09 11.57 -9.22
C LYS A 65 8.34 11.23 -7.92
N ASP A 66 8.57 12.01 -6.86
CA ASP A 66 7.78 11.96 -5.63
C ASP A 66 6.32 12.36 -5.90
N VAL A 67 5.39 11.49 -5.49
CA VAL A 67 3.94 11.65 -5.60
C VAL A 67 3.23 11.41 -4.27
N THR A 68 3.96 11.53 -3.16
CA THR A 68 3.47 11.30 -1.80
C THR A 68 2.26 12.16 -1.47
N GLN A 69 2.28 13.44 -1.84
CA GLN A 69 1.15 14.35 -1.63
C GLN A 69 -0.07 13.99 -2.50
N GLU A 70 0.16 13.61 -3.76
CA GLU A 70 -0.89 13.18 -4.71
C GLU A 70 -1.65 11.98 -4.16
N TRP A 71 -0.94 11.04 -3.53
CA TRP A 71 -1.53 9.80 -3.00
C TRP A 71 -2.09 9.96 -1.59
N GLY A 72 -2.13 11.19 -1.08
CA GLY A 72 -2.69 11.50 0.23
C GLY A 72 -1.77 11.09 1.36
N GLN A 73 -0.57 11.68 1.42
CA GLN A 73 0.38 11.57 2.53
C GLN A 73 -0.35 11.42 3.88
N ASN A 74 -0.14 10.28 4.55
CA ASN A 74 -0.76 9.95 5.85
C ASN A 74 -2.31 9.98 5.91
N LYS A 75 -3.01 10.01 4.77
CA LYS A 75 -4.48 9.90 4.67
C LYS A 75 -4.96 8.46 4.46
N PHE A 76 -4.07 7.48 4.60
CA PHE A 76 -4.39 6.09 4.32
C PHE A 76 -5.50 5.57 5.24
N VAL A 77 -6.56 5.02 4.65
CA VAL A 77 -7.62 4.33 5.39
C VAL A 77 -7.14 2.91 5.69
N GLU A 78 -7.10 2.60 6.98
CA GLU A 78 -6.67 1.35 7.60
C GLU A 78 -6.98 0.08 6.78
N LYS A 79 -5.93 -0.66 6.37
CA LYS A 79 -6.08 -2.01 5.81
C LYS A 79 -5.90 -3.02 6.96
N ARG A 80 -6.98 -3.69 7.33
CA ARG A 80 -6.98 -4.79 8.32
C ARG A 80 -6.86 -6.11 7.58
N VAL A 81 -5.85 -6.89 7.89
CA VAL A 81 -5.75 -8.29 7.44
C VAL A 81 -5.57 -9.16 8.68
N ARG A 82 -6.54 -10.03 8.97
CA ARG A 82 -6.33 -11.08 9.98
C ARG A 82 -5.37 -12.10 9.39
N ALA A 83 -4.26 -12.33 10.07
CA ALA A 83 -3.43 -13.50 9.83
C ALA A 83 -4.24 -14.71 10.30
N THR A 84 -5.05 -15.28 9.41
CA THR A 84 -5.64 -16.59 9.68
C THR A 84 -4.50 -17.60 9.62
N GLY A 85 -3.86 -17.85 10.77
CA GLY A 85 -3.10 -19.06 10.96
C GLY A 85 -4.04 -20.23 10.69
N ARG A 86 -3.70 -21.07 9.69
CA ARG A 86 -4.30 -22.41 9.64
C ARG A 86 -3.83 -23.17 10.90
N PRO A 87 -4.71 -23.97 11.53
CA PRO A 87 -4.35 -24.84 12.64
C PRO A 87 -3.32 -25.89 12.23
#